data_AF-A0A538KLN2-F1
#
_entry.id   AF-A0A538KLN2-F1
#
_cell.length_a   1.000
_cell.length_b   1.000
_cell.length_c   1.000
_cell.angle_alpha   90.00
_cell.angle_beta   90.00
_cell.angle_gamma   90.00
#
_symmetry.space_group_name_H-M   'P 1'
#
loop_
_entity.id
_entity.type
_entity.pdbx_description
1 polymer ?
#
loop_
_entity_poly.entity_id
_entity_poly.type
_entity_poly.pdbx_seq_one_letter_code
_entity_poly.pdbx_strand_id
1 'polypeptide(L)'
;MGTNDDLERGRESYSSSAWATAYESFSRAEQLAPLAAEDLELLATSVYMLGREDEWMRILERAFRGYSDAGETRRAVRCAFWIGVQLALRGEMGPATGWLGRAQRLLDREQGECVEQGY
;
A
#
# COMPACT_ATOMS: atom_id res chain seq x y z
N MET A 1 12.59 17.93 -15.09
CA MET A 1 12.22 16.53 -14.88
C MET A 1 10.93 16.57 -14.11
N GLY A 2 9.82 16.25 -14.77
CA GLY A 2 8.48 16.33 -14.16
C GLY A 2 8.25 15.15 -13.22
N THR A 3 7.23 15.26 -12.35
CA THR A 3 6.76 14.15 -11.51
C THR A 3 6.56 12.86 -12.30
N ASN A 4 6.08 12.96 -13.55
CA ASN A 4 5.85 11.82 -14.42
C ASN A 4 7.15 11.09 -14.80
N ASP A 5 8.21 11.84 -15.12
CA ASP A 5 9.53 11.26 -15.45
C ASP A 5 10.10 10.46 -14.27
N ASP A 6 9.92 10.96 -13.05
CA ASP A 6 10.37 10.26 -11.83
C ASP A 6 9.49 9.04 -11.51
N LEU A 7 8.19 9.07 -11.81
CA LEU A 7 7.30 7.90 -11.68
C LEU A 7 7.67 6.80 -12.66
N GLU A 8 7.87 7.13 -13.94
CA GLU A 8 8.28 6.17 -14.97
C GLU A 8 9.61 5.51 -14.60
N ARG A 9 10.62 6.32 -14.20
CA ARG A 9 11.90 5.80 -13.76
C ARG A 9 11.78 4.91 -12.51
N GLY A 10 10.89 5.26 -11.58
CA GLY A 10 10.59 4.45 -10.41
C GLY A 10 10.04 3.08 -10.79
N ARG A 11 9.07 3.03 -11.71
CA ARG A 11 8.45 1.79 -12.21
C ARG A 11 9.41 0.91 -13.00
N GLU A 12 10.27 1.50 -13.83
CA GLU A 12 11.32 0.78 -14.56
C GLU A 12 12.36 0.18 -13.62
N SER A 13 12.82 0.97 -12.64
CA SER A 13 13.77 0.53 -11.63
C SER A 13 13.20 -0.59 -10.77
N TYR A 14 11.92 -0.48 -10.39
CA TYR A 14 11.19 -1.53 -9.68
C TYR A 14 11.16 -2.83 -10.50
N SER A 15 10.82 -2.74 -11.79
CA SER A 15 10.76 -3.90 -12.69
C SER A 15 12.11 -4.61 -12.84
N SER A 16 13.21 -3.86 -12.70
CA SER A 16 14.58 -4.38 -12.72
C SER A 16 15.11 -4.76 -11.33
N SER A 17 14.27 -4.76 -10.28
CA SER A 17 14.66 -5.00 -8.88
C SER A 17 15.75 -4.06 -8.35
N ALA A 18 15.89 -2.87 -8.95
CA ALA A 18 16.80 -1.81 -8.51
C ALA A 18 16.15 -1.02 -7.37
N TRP A 19 15.94 -1.66 -6.21
CA TRP A 19 15.11 -1.17 -5.10
C TRP A 19 15.52 0.23 -4.59
N ALA A 20 16.82 0.51 -4.48
CA ALA A 20 17.32 1.81 -4.05
C ALA A 20 16.98 2.91 -5.07
N THR A 21 17.17 2.66 -6.36
CA THR A 21 16.84 3.61 -7.43
C THR A 21 15.32 3.82 -7.57
N ALA A 22 14.54 2.75 -7.40
CA ALA A 22 13.09 2.81 -7.38
C ALA A 22 12.61 3.69 -6.22
N TYR A 23 13.12 3.43 -5.01
CA TYR A 23 12.86 4.25 -3.83
C TYR A 23 13.16 5.72 -4.07
N GLU A 24 14.37 6.06 -4.51
CA GLU A 24 14.77 7.45 -4.75
C GLU A 24 13.88 8.16 -5.77
N SER A 25 13.49 7.45 -6.85
CA SER A 25 12.65 8.02 -7.91
C SER A 25 11.22 8.24 -7.41
N PHE A 26 10.61 7.27 -6.72
CA PHE A 26 9.29 7.44 -6.13
C PHE A 26 9.27 8.49 -5.02
N SER A 27 10.31 8.58 -4.18
CA SER A 27 10.41 9.62 -3.14
C SER A 27 10.53 11.03 -3.74
N ARG A 28 11.23 11.19 -4.87
CA ARG A 28 11.26 12.49 -5.58
C ARG A 28 9.90 12.83 -6.18
N ALA A 29 9.24 11.87 -6.83
CA ALA A 29 7.89 12.07 -7.34
C ALA A 29 6.91 12.47 -6.22
N GLU A 30 7.01 11.83 -5.06
CA GLU A 30 6.18 12.11 -3.89
C GLU A 30 6.37 13.53 -3.32
N GLN A 31 7.59 14.06 -3.37
CA GLN A 31 7.86 15.45 -2.95
C GLN A 31 7.19 16.49 -3.84
N LEU A 32 6.93 16.12 -5.11
CA LEU A 32 6.30 17.01 -6.08
C LEU A 32 4.77 16.89 -6.07
N ALA A 33 4.25 15.67 -5.93
CA ALA A 33 2.82 15.41 -5.84
C ALA A 33 2.53 14.12 -5.06
N PRO A 34 1.37 14.01 -4.39
CA PRO A 34 0.94 12.76 -3.77
C PRO A 34 0.91 11.61 -4.79
N LEU A 35 1.53 10.48 -4.42
CA LEU A 35 1.53 9.27 -5.22
C LEU A 35 0.15 8.60 -5.23
N ALA A 36 -0.19 7.99 -6.36
CA ALA A 36 -1.33 7.08 -6.47
C ALA A 36 -1.11 5.82 -5.62
N ALA A 37 -2.18 5.12 -5.27
CA ALA A 37 -2.12 3.92 -4.44
C ALA A 37 -1.24 2.82 -5.07
N GLU A 38 -1.26 2.72 -6.40
CA GLU A 38 -0.43 1.82 -7.20
C GLU A 38 1.06 2.08 -6.98
N ASP A 39 1.47 3.33 -7.15
CA ASP A 39 2.87 3.73 -7.00
C ASP A 39 3.31 3.64 -5.53
N LEU A 40 2.40 3.85 -4.57
CA LEU A 40 2.64 3.61 -3.16
C LEU A 40 2.89 2.12 -2.86
N GLU A 41 2.21 1.17 -3.51
CA GLU A 41 2.51 -0.27 -3.34
C GLU A 41 3.93 -0.61 -3.86
N LEU A 42 4.35 -0.02 -4.98
CA LEU A 42 5.68 -0.22 -5.55
C LEU A 42 6.78 0.40 -4.66
N LEU A 43 6.53 1.61 -4.15
CA LEU A 43 7.41 2.26 -3.19
C LEU A 43 7.48 1.45 -1.88
N ALA A 44 6.36 0.99 -1.34
CA ALA A 44 6.32 0.15 -0.15
C ALA A 44 7.18 -1.10 -0.36
N THR A 45 6.97 -1.84 -1.44
CA THR A 45 7.76 -3.03 -1.74
C THR A 45 9.26 -2.72 -1.81
N SER A 46 9.64 -1.61 -2.46
CA SER A 46 11.04 -1.18 -2.52
C SER A 46 11.63 -0.91 -1.13
N VAL A 47 10.87 -0.23 -0.26
CA VAL A 47 11.25 0.08 1.13
C VAL A 47 11.36 -1.18 1.99
N TYR A 48 10.47 -2.15 1.79
CA TYR A 48 10.52 -3.47 2.43
C TYR A 48 11.81 -4.21 2.05
N MET A 49 12.15 -4.24 0.76
CA MET A 49 13.38 -4.88 0.27
C MET A 49 14.65 -4.19 0.77
N LEU A 50 14.56 -2.91 1.16
CA LEU A 50 15.64 -2.16 1.80
C LEU A 50 15.70 -2.34 3.33
N GLY A 51 14.82 -3.16 3.92
CA GLY A 51 14.77 -3.43 5.36
C GLY A 51 14.21 -2.28 6.21
N ARG A 52 13.52 -1.32 5.60
CA ARG A 52 13.02 -0.10 6.26
C ARG A 52 11.56 -0.25 6.70
N GLU A 53 11.34 -1.19 7.61
CA GLU A 53 9.99 -1.68 7.95
C GLU A 53 9.02 -0.59 8.48
N ASP A 54 9.50 0.37 9.27
CA ASP A 54 8.63 1.44 9.81
C ASP A 54 8.19 2.45 8.72
N GLU A 55 9.04 2.65 7.72
CA GLU A 55 8.70 3.43 6.53
C GLU A 55 7.71 2.64 5.65
N TRP A 56 7.96 1.33 5.47
CA TRP A 56 7.06 0.43 4.73
C TRP A 56 5.64 0.46 5.30
N MET A 57 5.50 0.36 6.63
CA MET A 57 4.19 0.36 7.27
C MET A 57 3.41 1.65 7.00
N ARG A 58 4.08 2.80 7.11
CA ARG A 58 3.46 4.11 6.84
C ARG A 58 3.04 4.28 5.38
N ILE A 59 3.83 3.78 4.43
CA ILE A 59 3.50 3.83 3.01
C ILE A 59 2.33 2.89 2.70
N LEU A 60 2.33 1.68 3.26
CA LEU A 60 1.27 0.70 3.05
C LEU A 60 -0.06 1.14 3.67
N GLU A 61 -0.05 1.89 4.78
CA GLU A 61 -1.24 2.56 5.30
C GLU A 61 -1.83 3.58 4.33
N ARG A 62 -0.99 4.33 3.63
CA ARG A 62 -1.43 5.30 2.64
C ARG A 62 -1.99 4.62 1.39
N ALA A 63 -1.37 3.52 0.96
CA ALA A 63 -1.92 2.68 -0.10
C ALA A 63 -3.28 2.10 0.29
N PHE A 64 -3.43 1.60 1.53
CA PHE A 64 -4.72 1.14 2.06
C PHE A 64 -5.83 2.20 1.93
N ARG A 65 -5.53 3.44 2.33
CA ARG A 65 -6.49 4.56 2.23
C ARG A 65 -6.82 4.86 0.77
N GLY A 66 -5.81 4.98 -0.08
CA GLY A 66 -6.01 5.24 -1.51
C GLY A 66 -6.89 4.19 -2.19
N TYR A 67 -6.68 2.89 -1.90
CA TYR A 67 -7.55 1.84 -2.44
C TYR A 67 -8.94 1.83 -1.82
N SER A 68 -9.07 2.13 -0.53
CA SER A 68 -10.38 2.22 0.12
C SER A 68 -11.21 3.35 -0.48
N ASP A 69 -10.60 4.50 -0.72
CA ASP A 69 -11.25 5.67 -1.32
C ASP A 69 -11.61 5.44 -2.80
N ALA A 70 -10.82 4.63 -3.52
CA ALA A 70 -11.08 4.24 -4.90
C ALA A 70 -12.08 3.07 -5.06
N GLY A 71 -12.56 2.47 -3.96
CA GLY A 71 -13.42 1.28 -4.00
C GLY A 71 -12.71 -0.02 -4.40
N GLU A 72 -11.38 -0.03 -4.43
CA GLU A 72 -10.55 -1.18 -4.76
C GLU A 72 -10.37 -2.10 -3.55
N THR A 73 -11.49 -2.65 -3.06
CA THR A 73 -11.58 -3.37 -1.77
C THR A 73 -10.53 -4.46 -1.64
N ARG A 74 -10.34 -5.30 -2.66
CA ARG A 74 -9.36 -6.41 -2.59
C ARG A 74 -7.93 -5.92 -2.35
N ARG A 75 -7.54 -4.80 -2.98
CA ARG A 75 -6.21 -4.22 -2.83
C ARG A 75 -6.05 -3.56 -1.45
N ALA A 76 -7.07 -2.84 -0.99
CA ALA A 76 -7.11 -2.31 0.36
C ALA A 76 -6.99 -3.43 1.42
N VAL A 77 -7.82 -4.48 1.33
CA VAL A 77 -7.77 -5.65 2.23
C VAL A 77 -6.37 -6.25 2.27
N ARG A 78 -5.71 -6.40 1.12
CA ARG A 78 -4.35 -6.91 1.03
C ARG A 78 -3.34 -6.02 1.78
N CYS A 79 -3.42 -4.70 1.65
CA CYS A 79 -2.58 -3.76 2.41
C CYS A 79 -2.80 -3.93 3.92
N ALA A 80 -4.06 -3.91 4.38
CA ALA A 80 -4.41 -4.06 5.79
C ALA A 80 -3.95 -5.41 6.37
N PHE A 81 -4.08 -6.49 5.59
CA PHE A 81 -3.63 -7.82 5.98
C PHE A 81 -2.12 -7.86 6.23
N TRP A 82 -1.31 -7.35 5.29
CA TRP A 82 0.15 -7.34 5.43
C TRP A 82 0.61 -6.50 6.62
N ILE A 83 -0.01 -5.33 6.86
CA ILE A 83 0.27 -4.53 8.06
C ILE A 83 -0.02 -5.34 9.32
N GLY A 84 -1.17 -6.02 9.38
CA GLY A 84 -1.55 -6.88 10.49
C GLY A 84 -0.55 -8.02 10.73
N VAL A 85 -0.10 -8.68 9.66
CA VAL A 85 0.91 -9.75 9.73
C VAL A 85 2.24 -9.21 10.27
N GLN A 86 2.73 -8.08 9.75
CA GLN A 86 4.00 -7.51 10.23
C GLN A 86 3.94 -7.13 11.71
N LEU A 87 2.83 -6.54 12.17
CA LEU A 87 2.63 -6.22 13.58
C LEU A 87 2.58 -7.50 14.45
N ALA A 88 1.92 -8.55 13.99
CA ALA A 88 1.90 -9.83 14.69
C ALA A 88 3.30 -10.44 14.80
N LEU A 89 4.11 -10.39 13.73
CA LEU A 89 5.50 -10.85 13.73
C LEU A 89 6.38 -10.07 14.72
N ARG A 90 6.06 -8.79 14.96
CA ARG A 90 6.70 -7.94 15.99
C ARG A 90 6.17 -8.18 17.41
N GLY A 91 5.17 -9.05 17.58
CA GLY A 91 4.50 -9.32 18.86
C GLY A 91 3.43 -8.30 19.25
N GLU A 92 3.11 -7.35 18.36
CA GLU A 92 2.11 -6.29 18.58
C GLU A 92 0.68 -6.79 18.27
N MET A 93 0.20 -7.75 19.06
CA MET A 93 -1.07 -8.44 18.80
C MET A 93 -2.30 -7.52 18.83
N GLY A 94 -2.30 -6.48 19.66
CA GLY A 94 -3.39 -5.49 19.71
C GLY A 94 -3.53 -4.72 18.40
N PRO A 95 -2.47 -4.00 17.95
CA PRO A 95 -2.44 -3.37 16.64
C PRO A 95 -2.72 -4.33 15.47
N ALA A 96 -2.15 -5.53 15.51
CA ALA A 96 -2.34 -6.55 14.47
C ALA A 96 -3.83 -6.92 14.29
N THR A 97 -4.51 -7.27 15.39
CA THR A 97 -5.95 -7.60 15.36
C THR A 97 -6.81 -6.42 14.91
N GLY A 98 -6.43 -5.19 15.27
CA GLY A 98 -7.10 -3.97 14.79
C GLY A 98 -7.04 -3.80 13.27
N TRP A 99 -5.92 -4.18 12.63
CA TRP A 99 -5.77 -4.15 11.17
C TRP A 99 -6.52 -5.28 10.47
N LEU A 100 -6.44 -6.49 11.00
CA LEU A 100 -7.21 -7.63 10.47
C LEU A 100 -8.72 -7.37 10.57
N GLY A 101 -9.19 -6.78 11.67
CA GLY A 101 -10.58 -6.37 11.81
C GLY A 101 -11.00 -5.26 10.84
N ARG A 102 -10.10 -4.36 10.44
CA ARG A 102 -10.35 -3.38 9.37
C ARG A 102 -10.50 -4.06 8.02
N ALA A 103 -9.62 -5.00 7.70
CA ALA A 103 -9.68 -5.80 6.48
C ALA A 103 -11.02 -6.56 6.38
N GLN A 104 -11.45 -7.20 7.48
CA GLN A 104 -12.71 -7.94 7.52
C GLN A 104 -13.93 -7.03 7.29
N ARG A 105 -14.00 -5.88 7.97
CA ARG A 105 -15.12 -4.93 7.79
C ARG A 105 -15.23 -4.41 6.36
N LEU A 106 -14.11 -4.27 5.65
CA LEU A 106 -14.12 -3.83 4.27
C LEU A 106 -14.70 -4.91 3.34
N LEU A 107 -14.35 -6.18 3.58
CA LEU A 107 -14.93 -7.33 2.87
C LEU A 107 -16.44 -7.48 3.14
N ASP A 108 -16.87 -7.27 4.39
CA ASP A 108 -18.29 -7.38 4.76
C ASP A 108 -19.11 -6.29 4.06
N ARG A 109 -18.55 -5.08 3.91
CA ARG A 109 -19.19 -3.98 3.20
C ARG A 109 -19.33 -4.25 1.70
N GLU A 110 -18.27 -4.73 1.03
CA GLU A 110 -18.32 -5.09 -0.39
C GLU A 110 -19.35 -6.20 -0.66
N GLN A 111 -19.45 -7.18 0.23
CA GLN A 111 -20.47 -8.24 0.14
C GLN A 111 -21.88 -7.68 0.32
N GLY A 112 -22.10 -6.78 1.28
CA GLY A 112 -23.40 -6.12 1.48
C GLY A 112 -23.85 -5.30 0.27
N GLU A 113 -22.95 -4.48 -0.29
CA GLU A 113 -23.22 -3.69 -1.50
C GLU A 113 -23.49 -4.59 -2.72
N CYS A 114 -22.77 -5.71 -2.85
CA CYS A 114 -22.98 -6.69 -3.94
C CYS A 114 -24.34 -7.41 -3.83
N VAL A 115 -24.80 -7.73 -2.61
CA VAL A 115 -26.11 -8.36 -2.37
C VAL A 115 -27.27 -7.39 -2.67
N GLU A 116 -27.11 -6.10 -2.41
CA GLU A 116 -28.16 -5.10 -2.69
C GLU A 116 -28.32 -4.75 -4.18
N GLN A 117 -27.32 -5.04 -5.03
CA GLN A 117 -27.40 -4.85 -6.50
C GLN A 117 -28.01 -6.05 -7.24
N GLY A 118 -28.43 -7.10 -6.53
CA GLY A 118 -28.79 -8.40 -7.09
C GLY A 118 -30.29 -8.74 -7.22
N TYR A 119 -31.21 -7.78 -7.09
CA TYR A 119 -32.67 -8.00 -7.24
C TYR A 119 -33.27 -7.22 -8.42
#